data_AF-A0A7Y4Q9F7-F1
#
_entry.id   AF-A0A7Y4Q9F7-F1
#
_cell.length_a   1.000
_cell.length_b   1.000
_cell.length_c   1.000
_cell.angle_alpha   90.00
_cell.angle_beta   90.00
_cell.angle_gamma   90.00
#
_symmetry.space_group_name_H-M   'P 1'
#
loop_
_entity.id
_entity.type
_entity.pdbx_description
1 polymer ?
#
loop_
_entity_poly.entity_id
_entity_poly.type
_entity_poly.pdbx_seq_one_letter_code
_entity_poly.pdbx_strand_id
1 'polypeptide(L)'
;YNKAYWNVAGIEAENSKWVQIYGNEANHNTGGLLIFDLPGLTKYGHSTKAFKNHIHDNNHENFAQKGNVVASIPPGTGVMILATHQVELFDNDILDNRTVGVGIVSYEMVAALNEGEQEQTGAIGGVQSVNNRFREDTLYNAFPYDISIFENRFKNSHWFPTLQSDIGKLLLTKSFLSPPDIVFDGIENPKQKERAICIDEKGPITFINLDAANDFKSLSKDIQSFVCKKKSASIQ
;
A
#
# COMPACT_ATOMS: atom_id res chain seq x y z
N TYR A 1 14.33 13.00 12.84
CA TYR A 1 13.05 13.70 12.63
C TYR A 1 13.14 14.42 11.30
N ASN A 2 12.32 14.01 10.33
CA ASN A 2 12.26 14.62 8.99
C ASN A 2 10.82 15.07 8.70
N LYS A 3 10.67 16.06 7.81
CA LYS A 3 9.38 16.46 7.23
C LYS A 3 9.44 16.33 5.71
N ALA A 4 8.50 15.60 5.12
CA ALA A 4 8.42 15.40 3.67
C ALA A 4 7.05 15.85 3.15
N TYR A 5 7.05 16.79 2.19
CA TYR A 5 5.82 17.38 1.68
C TYR A 5 5.94 17.85 0.23
N TRP A 6 4.80 17.90 -0.48
CA TRP A 6 4.66 18.35 -1.87
C TRP A 6 5.41 17.48 -2.90
N ASN A 7 5.49 16.17 -2.62
CA ASN A 7 6.06 15.16 -3.51
C ASN A 7 4.96 14.21 -4.03
N VAL A 8 5.30 13.36 -5.00
CA VAL A 8 4.48 12.18 -5.31
C VAL A 8 4.56 11.22 -4.12
N ALA A 9 5.76 10.79 -3.76
CA ALA A 9 6.01 9.98 -2.57
C ALA A 9 6.71 10.83 -1.50
N GLY A 10 6.16 10.88 -0.29
CA GLY A 10 6.80 11.58 0.82
C GLY A 10 8.07 10.88 1.29
N ILE A 11 7.93 9.60 1.65
CA ILE A 11 9.04 8.74 2.09
C ILE A 11 8.94 7.40 1.38
N GLU A 12 10.07 6.86 0.93
CA GLU A 12 10.13 5.59 0.20
C GLU A 12 11.14 4.62 0.85
N ALA A 13 10.76 3.35 0.90
CA ALA A 13 11.67 2.23 1.06
C ALA A 13 11.48 1.28 -0.12
N GLU A 14 12.31 1.47 -1.15
CA GLU A 14 12.34 0.67 -2.38
C GLU A 14 13.43 -0.40 -2.28
N ASN A 15 13.10 -1.68 -2.52
CA ASN A 15 14.06 -2.77 -2.67
C ASN A 15 15.12 -2.87 -1.54
N SER A 16 14.72 -2.46 -0.33
CA SER A 16 15.61 -2.20 0.79
C SER A 16 15.34 -3.13 1.98
N LYS A 17 16.42 -3.54 2.65
CA LYS A 17 16.38 -4.53 3.75
C LYS A 17 16.70 -3.89 5.09
N TRP A 18 16.02 -4.36 6.15
CA TRP A 18 16.26 -3.93 7.54
C TRP A 18 16.08 -2.42 7.75
N VAL A 19 15.10 -1.84 7.06
CA VAL A 19 14.82 -0.40 7.12
C VAL A 19 13.99 -0.08 8.37
N GLN A 20 14.31 1.03 9.04
CA GLN A 20 13.46 1.60 10.08
C GLN A 20 13.09 3.03 9.72
N ILE A 21 11.80 3.31 9.63
CA ILE A 21 11.24 4.62 9.30
C ILE A 21 10.42 5.09 10.50
N TYR A 22 10.96 6.03 11.27
CA TYR A 22 10.29 6.46 12.49
C TYR A 22 10.47 7.92 12.87
N GLY A 23 9.48 8.48 13.57
CA GLY A 23 9.53 9.86 14.05
C GLY A 23 9.62 10.88 12.91
N ASN A 24 8.96 10.63 11.79
CA ASN A 24 8.88 11.55 10.66
C ASN A 24 7.47 12.10 10.48
N GLU A 25 7.36 13.17 9.72
CA GLU A 25 6.09 13.75 9.28
C GLU A 25 6.02 13.72 7.75
N ALA A 26 4.99 13.11 7.20
CA ALA A 26 4.74 13.05 5.76
C ALA A 26 3.36 13.64 5.46
N ASN A 27 3.32 14.80 4.81
CA ASN A 27 2.08 15.51 4.54
C ASN A 27 2.02 16.20 3.18
N HIS A 28 0.81 16.45 2.66
CA HIS A 28 0.61 17.11 1.36
C HIS A 28 1.41 16.47 0.20
N ASN A 29 1.68 15.17 0.26
CA ASN A 29 2.19 14.39 -0.87
C ASN A 29 1.02 13.73 -1.62
N THR A 30 1.26 13.00 -2.71
CA THR A 30 0.26 12.10 -3.29
C THR A 30 0.08 10.85 -2.42
N GLY A 31 1.21 10.25 -2.03
CA GLY A 31 1.33 9.16 -1.08
C GLY A 31 2.29 9.53 0.05
N GLY A 32 1.90 9.29 1.30
CA GLY A 32 2.71 9.65 2.47
C GLY A 32 3.96 8.80 2.63
N LEU A 33 3.78 7.48 2.75
CA LEU A 33 4.85 6.51 2.94
C LEU A 33 4.67 5.32 2.00
N LEU A 34 5.66 5.03 1.17
CA LEU A 34 5.65 3.89 0.25
C LEU A 34 6.73 2.88 0.67
N ILE A 35 6.34 1.62 0.87
CA ILE A 35 7.25 0.52 1.20
C ILE A 35 7.03 -0.55 0.14
N PHE A 36 8.01 -0.74 -0.74
CA PHE A 36 7.76 -1.54 -1.93
C PHE A 36 9.00 -2.19 -2.52
N ASP A 37 8.75 -3.24 -3.28
CA ASP A 37 9.74 -3.88 -4.14
C ASP A 37 9.30 -3.82 -5.58
N LEU A 38 10.23 -3.51 -6.48
CA LEU A 38 10.03 -3.56 -7.93
C LEU A 38 10.84 -4.70 -8.56
N PRO A 39 10.33 -5.30 -9.65
CA PRO A 39 11.02 -6.37 -10.39
C PRO A 39 12.24 -5.84 -11.16
N GLY A 40 13.10 -6.76 -11.62
CA GLY A 40 14.24 -6.42 -12.50
C GLY A 40 15.49 -5.95 -11.75
N LEU A 41 15.57 -6.20 -10.45
CA LEU A 41 16.67 -5.78 -9.58
C LEU A 41 17.37 -6.98 -8.93
N THR A 42 18.62 -6.80 -8.49
CA THR A 42 19.37 -7.90 -7.85
C THR A 42 19.06 -8.08 -6.36
N LYS A 43 18.27 -7.17 -5.78
CA LYS A 43 17.90 -7.14 -4.37
C LYS A 43 16.43 -6.76 -4.25
N TYR A 44 15.73 -7.45 -3.35
CA TYR A 44 14.37 -7.13 -2.90
C TYR A 44 14.39 -6.91 -1.41
N GLY A 45 13.49 -6.08 -0.93
CA GLY A 45 13.38 -5.64 0.44
C GLY A 45 12.72 -6.67 1.35
N HIS A 46 12.97 -6.48 2.64
CA HIS A 46 12.27 -7.18 3.72
C HIS A 46 12.66 -6.58 5.08
N SER A 47 11.92 -6.96 6.12
CA SER A 47 12.20 -6.59 7.51
C SER A 47 12.16 -5.07 7.73
N THR A 48 11.16 -4.41 7.15
CA THR A 48 10.95 -2.97 7.28
C THR A 48 10.03 -2.68 8.47
N LYS A 49 10.42 -1.72 9.32
CA LYS A 49 9.61 -1.23 10.43
C LYS A 49 9.27 0.24 10.22
N ALA A 50 7.99 0.58 10.23
CA ALA A 50 7.51 1.95 10.12
C ALA A 50 6.68 2.30 11.35
N PHE A 51 7.18 3.21 12.20
CA PHE A 51 6.54 3.49 13.47
C PHE A 51 6.67 4.91 13.98
N LYS A 52 5.72 5.38 14.79
CA LYS A 52 5.75 6.76 15.35
C LYS A 52 5.87 7.85 14.30
N ASN A 53 5.34 7.62 13.10
CA ASN A 53 5.26 8.64 12.06
C ASN A 53 3.91 9.34 12.10
N HIS A 54 3.91 10.61 11.69
CA HIS A 54 2.72 11.42 11.52
C HIS A 54 2.44 11.56 10.00
N ILE A 55 1.48 10.80 9.50
CA ILE A 55 1.21 10.62 8.06
C ILE A 55 -0.17 11.18 7.75
N HIS A 56 -0.22 12.42 7.27
CA HIS A 56 -1.48 13.15 7.19
C HIS A 56 -1.64 14.02 5.96
N ASP A 57 -2.88 14.27 5.54
CA ASP A 57 -3.19 15.21 4.44
C ASP A 57 -2.44 14.92 3.12
N ASN A 58 -2.07 13.66 2.84
CA ASN A 58 -1.37 13.30 1.60
C ASN A 58 -2.33 13.23 0.42
N ASN A 59 -2.84 14.39 0.04
CA ASN A 59 -3.94 14.57 -0.91
C ASN A 59 -3.50 15.27 -2.22
N HIS A 60 -2.21 15.54 -2.40
CA HIS A 60 -1.70 16.26 -3.56
C HIS A 60 -1.84 15.45 -4.85
N GLU A 61 -2.09 16.13 -5.97
CA GLU A 61 -2.25 15.47 -7.27
C GLU A 61 -0.99 14.72 -7.67
N ASN A 62 -1.15 13.56 -8.30
CA ASN A 62 -0.02 12.78 -8.77
C ASN A 62 0.54 13.42 -10.05
N PHE A 63 1.79 13.88 -9.99
CA PHE A 63 2.50 14.49 -11.11
C PHE A 63 3.63 13.60 -11.65
N ALA A 64 3.68 12.32 -11.25
CA ALA A 64 4.61 11.36 -11.85
C ALA A 64 4.28 11.15 -13.33
N GLN A 65 5.31 10.88 -14.12
CA GLN A 65 5.13 10.51 -15.53
C GLN A 65 4.35 9.19 -15.62
N LYS A 66 3.35 9.14 -16.51
CA LYS A 66 2.57 7.93 -16.78
C LYS A 66 3.48 6.76 -17.19
N GLY A 67 3.07 5.55 -16.87
CA GLY A 67 3.89 4.34 -17.02
C GLY A 67 4.92 4.10 -15.91
N ASN A 68 5.16 5.06 -15.01
CA ASN A 68 5.99 4.82 -13.81
C ASN A 68 5.16 4.19 -12.70
N VAL A 69 5.78 3.32 -11.88
CA VAL A 69 5.05 2.62 -10.80
C VAL A 69 4.43 3.60 -9.81
N VAL A 70 5.15 4.66 -9.43
CA VAL A 70 4.62 5.69 -8.51
C VAL A 70 3.48 6.52 -9.12
N ALA A 71 3.27 6.49 -10.44
CA ALA A 71 2.14 7.14 -11.10
C ALA A 71 0.82 6.41 -10.85
N SER A 72 0.85 5.13 -10.47
CA SER A 72 -0.35 4.37 -10.12
C SER A 72 -0.83 4.66 -8.69
N ILE A 73 -0.07 5.40 -7.89
CA ILE A 73 -0.46 5.76 -6.52
C ILE A 73 -1.58 6.78 -6.56
N PRO A 74 -2.79 6.45 -6.04
CA PRO A 74 -3.87 7.42 -5.99
C PRO A 74 -3.54 8.57 -5.03
N PRO A 75 -3.81 9.83 -5.40
CA PRO A 75 -3.83 10.94 -4.45
C PRO A 75 -4.70 10.62 -3.24
N GLY A 76 -4.22 10.84 -2.02
CA GLY A 76 -4.96 10.48 -0.81
C GLY A 76 -4.52 9.18 -0.18
N THR A 77 -3.35 8.66 -0.52
CA THR A 77 -2.79 7.43 0.07
C THR A 77 -1.94 7.79 1.28
N GLY A 78 -2.27 7.28 2.46
CA GLY A 78 -1.41 7.43 3.65
C GLY A 78 -0.16 6.57 3.51
N VAL A 79 -0.34 5.26 3.52
CA VAL A 79 0.73 4.25 3.39
C VAL A 79 0.40 3.30 2.25
N MET A 80 1.39 2.98 1.42
CA MET A 80 1.31 1.90 0.44
C MET A 80 2.37 0.85 0.76
N ILE A 81 1.94 -0.41 0.95
CA ILE A 81 2.80 -1.58 1.02
C ILE A 81 2.60 -2.35 -0.28
N LEU A 82 3.59 -2.31 -1.17
CA LEU A 82 3.49 -2.88 -2.52
C LEU A 82 4.49 -4.02 -2.71
N ALA A 83 3.98 -5.24 -2.93
CA ALA A 83 4.76 -6.41 -3.35
C ALA A 83 6.04 -6.71 -2.54
N THR A 84 6.02 -6.39 -1.25
CA THR A 84 7.13 -6.63 -0.33
C THR A 84 6.68 -7.42 0.90
N HIS A 85 7.60 -7.80 1.77
CA HIS A 85 7.30 -8.71 2.87
C HIS A 85 8.03 -8.39 4.18
N GLN A 86 7.58 -9.01 5.28
CA GLN A 86 8.10 -8.76 6.62
C GLN A 86 8.06 -7.27 6.98
N VAL A 87 6.88 -6.68 6.92
CA VAL A 87 6.66 -5.27 7.25
C VAL A 87 5.91 -5.18 8.58
N GLU A 88 6.42 -4.36 9.49
CA GLU A 88 5.74 -3.98 10.72
C GLU A 88 5.39 -2.50 10.66
N LEU A 89 4.09 -2.18 10.58
CA LEU A 89 3.56 -0.81 10.59
C LEU A 89 2.81 -0.58 11.90
N PHE A 90 3.39 0.19 12.81
CA PHE A 90 2.81 0.33 14.16
C PHE A 90 3.00 1.68 14.81
N ASP A 91 2.10 2.05 15.72
CA ASP A 91 2.20 3.29 16.50
C ASP A 91 2.30 4.56 15.62
N ASN A 92 1.68 4.58 14.44
CA ASN A 92 1.63 5.76 13.56
C ASN A 92 0.29 6.51 13.70
N ASP A 93 0.32 7.83 13.47
CA ASP A 93 -0.88 8.62 13.23
C ASP A 93 -1.12 8.66 11.71
N ILE A 94 -2.25 8.13 11.24
CA ILE A 94 -2.60 8.08 9.82
C ILE A 94 -3.92 8.82 9.63
N LEU A 95 -3.83 10.09 9.23
CA LEU A 95 -4.93 11.04 9.36
C LEU A 95 -5.29 11.72 8.03
N ASP A 96 -6.58 11.88 7.73
CA ASP A 96 -7.06 12.77 6.65
C ASP A 96 -6.45 12.51 5.25
N ASN A 97 -6.07 11.26 4.97
CA ASN A 97 -5.68 10.82 3.62
C ASN A 97 -6.96 10.42 2.85
N ARG A 98 -7.32 11.18 1.81
CA ARG A 98 -8.67 11.17 1.23
C ARG A 98 -9.05 9.92 0.43
N THR A 99 -8.15 8.96 0.25
CA THR A 99 -8.41 7.74 -0.54
C THR A 99 -8.27 6.48 0.28
N VAL A 100 -7.17 6.32 1.00
CA VAL A 100 -6.93 5.15 1.85
C VAL A 100 -5.91 5.46 2.94
N GLY A 101 -6.10 4.92 4.14
CA GLY A 101 -5.11 4.97 5.21
C GLY A 101 -3.88 4.11 4.88
N VAL A 102 -4.07 2.80 4.73
CA VAL A 102 -3.04 1.81 4.34
C VAL A 102 -3.54 0.95 3.19
N GLY A 103 -2.82 0.91 2.08
CA GLY A 103 -3.01 -0.06 1.00
C GLY A 103 -2.00 -1.18 1.08
N ILE A 104 -2.46 -2.43 1.14
CA ILE A 104 -1.64 -3.65 0.96
C ILE A 104 -1.94 -4.19 -0.43
N VAL A 105 -1.00 -4.00 -1.35
CA VAL A 105 -1.23 -4.17 -2.78
C VAL A 105 -0.15 -5.07 -3.40
N SER A 106 -0.55 -5.93 -4.31
CA SER A 106 0.34 -6.72 -5.15
C SER A 106 0.72 -5.97 -6.42
N TYR A 107 1.88 -6.31 -6.95
CA TYR A 107 2.32 -5.82 -8.25
C TYR A 107 1.44 -6.35 -9.39
N GLU A 108 0.74 -7.47 -9.20
CA GLU A 108 -0.29 -7.97 -10.12
C GLU A 108 -1.40 -6.91 -10.34
N MET A 109 -1.89 -6.29 -9.27
CA MET A 109 -2.89 -5.22 -9.36
C MET A 109 -2.35 -3.99 -10.11
N VAL A 110 -1.11 -3.59 -9.79
CA VAL A 110 -0.46 -2.46 -10.46
C VAL A 110 -0.28 -2.74 -11.96
N ALA A 111 0.23 -3.92 -12.33
CA ALA A 111 0.40 -4.30 -13.72
C ALA A 111 -0.95 -4.29 -14.46
N ALA A 112 -2.00 -4.88 -13.89
CA ALA A 112 -3.34 -4.92 -14.48
C ALA A 112 -3.92 -3.52 -14.74
N LEU A 113 -3.73 -2.58 -13.82
CA LEU A 113 -4.21 -1.19 -13.97
C LEU A 113 -3.42 -0.38 -15.01
N ASN A 114 -2.24 -0.85 -15.41
CA ASN A 114 -1.38 -0.21 -16.41
C ASN A 114 -1.30 -1.03 -17.71
N GLU A 115 -2.15 -2.05 -17.89
CA GLU A 115 -2.22 -2.82 -19.13
C GLU A 115 -2.58 -1.89 -20.30
N GLY A 116 -1.71 -1.86 -21.31
CA GLY A 116 -1.86 -1.00 -22.50
C GLY A 116 -1.07 0.31 -22.44
N GLU A 117 -0.47 0.68 -21.29
CA GLU A 117 0.55 1.72 -21.24
C GLU A 117 1.89 1.13 -21.74
N GLN A 118 2.45 1.67 -22.84
CA GLN A 118 3.74 1.20 -23.36
C GLN A 118 4.87 1.62 -22.42
N GLU A 119 5.79 0.69 -22.12
CA GLU A 119 7.09 0.99 -21.51
C GLU A 119 7.78 2.09 -22.33
N GLN A 120 7.88 3.29 -21.78
CA GLN A 120 8.59 4.36 -22.48
C GLN A 120 10.10 4.09 -22.40
N THR A 121 10.69 3.81 -23.56
CA THR A 121 12.13 3.77 -23.77
C THR A 121 12.70 5.19 -23.61
N GLY A 122 12.90 5.63 -22.36
CA GLY A 122 13.41 6.98 -22.11
C GLY A 122 13.22 7.55 -20.72
N ALA A 123 13.04 6.74 -19.67
CA ALA A 123 13.02 7.25 -18.29
C ALA A 123 14.32 8.03 -18.01
N ILE A 124 14.21 9.36 -17.92
CA ILE A 124 15.34 10.21 -17.53
C ILE A 124 15.40 10.22 -16.00
N GLY A 125 16.40 9.52 -15.47
CA GLY A 125 16.79 9.56 -14.07
C GLY A 125 16.00 8.60 -13.19
N GLY A 126 16.57 7.45 -12.85
CA GLY A 126 16.25 6.64 -11.66
C GLY A 126 14.83 6.08 -11.50
N VAL A 127 13.81 6.56 -12.22
CA VAL A 127 12.42 6.16 -12.02
C VAL A 127 12.13 4.87 -12.77
N GLN A 128 11.57 3.89 -12.05
CA GLN A 128 11.23 2.57 -12.57
C GLN A 128 9.83 2.58 -13.22
N SER A 129 9.77 2.16 -14.48
CA SER A 129 8.53 1.93 -15.22
C SER A 129 7.86 0.62 -14.80
N VAL A 130 6.55 0.50 -15.02
CA VAL A 130 5.82 -0.75 -14.80
C VAL A 130 6.32 -1.81 -15.78
N ASN A 131 7.08 -2.77 -15.26
CA ASN A 131 7.56 -3.94 -15.99
C ASN A 131 6.45 -5.01 -16.08
N ASN A 132 5.88 -5.21 -17.27
CA ASN A 132 4.84 -6.21 -17.51
C ASN A 132 5.38 -7.65 -17.66
N ARG A 133 6.71 -7.82 -17.69
CA ARG A 133 7.42 -9.10 -17.70
C ARG A 133 7.97 -9.49 -16.33
N PHE A 134 7.47 -8.88 -15.26
CA PHE A 134 7.89 -9.18 -13.88
C PHE A 134 7.81 -10.66 -13.50
N ARG A 135 7.00 -11.47 -14.20
CA ARG A 135 6.89 -12.93 -13.97
C ARG A 135 8.09 -13.72 -14.50
N GLU A 136 8.93 -13.13 -15.35
CA GLU A 136 10.19 -13.72 -15.81
C GLU A 136 11.28 -13.62 -14.72
N ASP A 137 11.11 -12.68 -13.79
CA ASP A 137 11.99 -12.50 -12.64
C ASP A 137 11.70 -13.55 -11.57
N THR A 138 12.46 -14.64 -11.60
CA THR A 138 12.27 -15.79 -10.71
C THR A 138 12.60 -15.50 -9.25
N LEU A 139 13.28 -14.38 -8.96
CA LEU A 139 13.65 -13.97 -7.60
C LEU A 139 12.63 -12.99 -7.01
N TYR A 140 11.77 -12.40 -7.84
CA TYR A 140 10.76 -11.44 -7.41
C TYR A 140 9.46 -12.13 -6.96
N ASN A 141 8.90 -11.66 -5.85
CA ASN A 141 7.58 -12.04 -5.41
C ASN A 141 6.64 -10.84 -5.56
N ALA A 142 5.74 -10.91 -6.53
CA ALA A 142 4.81 -9.83 -6.86
C ALA A 142 3.75 -9.55 -5.78
N PHE A 143 3.76 -10.26 -4.66
CA PHE A 143 2.67 -10.22 -3.70
C PHE A 143 3.15 -9.95 -2.28
N PRO A 144 2.39 -9.17 -1.50
CA PRO A 144 2.72 -8.92 -0.10
C PRO A 144 2.45 -10.14 0.80
N TYR A 145 3.31 -10.35 1.80
CA TYR A 145 3.14 -11.37 2.85
C TYR A 145 3.94 -11.00 4.11
N ASP A 146 3.65 -11.66 5.23
CA ASP A 146 4.24 -11.36 6.55
C ASP A 146 4.10 -9.86 6.93
N ILE A 147 2.88 -9.32 6.83
CA ILE A 147 2.59 -7.92 7.11
C ILE A 147 1.87 -7.81 8.46
N SER A 148 2.40 -7.02 9.39
CA SER A 148 1.81 -6.77 10.70
C SER A 148 1.45 -5.29 10.84
N ILE A 149 0.18 -5.02 11.12
CA ILE A 149 -0.37 -3.66 11.30
C ILE A 149 -1.03 -3.60 12.67
N PHE A 150 -0.52 -2.77 13.58
CA PHE A 150 -1.02 -2.73 14.96
C PHE A 150 -0.78 -1.38 15.64
N GLU A 151 -1.65 -1.03 16.58
CA GLU A 151 -1.52 0.19 17.41
C GLU A 151 -1.42 1.53 16.65
N ASN A 152 -1.83 1.59 15.38
CA ASN A 152 -1.94 2.84 14.65
C ASN A 152 -3.24 3.56 15.02
N ARG A 153 -3.30 4.86 14.71
CA ARG A 153 -4.45 5.71 14.98
C ARG A 153 -4.95 6.29 13.67
N PHE A 154 -6.11 5.81 13.26
CA PHE A 154 -6.78 6.24 12.05
C PHE A 154 -7.83 7.30 12.35
N LYS A 155 -7.88 8.34 11.52
CA LYS A 155 -8.95 9.34 11.55
C LYS A 155 -9.10 9.95 10.18
N ASN A 156 -10.33 10.11 9.72
CA ASN A 156 -10.59 10.76 8.44
C ASN A 156 -11.81 11.68 8.53
N SER A 157 -11.64 12.94 8.16
CA SER A 157 -12.69 13.93 8.03
C SER A 157 -13.30 13.98 6.62
N HIS A 158 -12.66 13.34 5.64
CA HIS A 158 -13.18 13.24 4.28
C HIS A 158 -14.29 12.18 4.18
N TRP A 159 -15.38 12.54 3.50
CA TRP A 159 -16.57 11.69 3.33
C TRP A 159 -16.68 11.07 1.93
N PHE A 160 -15.84 11.53 0.99
CA PHE A 160 -15.83 11.10 -0.41
C PHE A 160 -14.38 10.84 -0.88
N PRO A 161 -14.08 9.65 -1.43
CA PRO A 161 -12.77 9.38 -2.03
C PRO A 161 -12.59 10.12 -3.36
N THR A 162 -11.33 10.28 -3.81
CA THR A 162 -11.02 10.98 -5.07
C THR A 162 -11.66 10.31 -6.28
N LEU A 163 -12.19 11.09 -7.23
CA LEU A 163 -12.74 10.60 -8.51
C LEU A 163 -11.68 10.43 -9.61
N GLN A 164 -10.44 10.82 -9.33
CA GLN A 164 -9.37 10.88 -10.35
C GLN A 164 -8.75 9.51 -10.66
N SER A 165 -9.02 8.46 -9.86
CA SER A 165 -8.54 7.08 -10.11
C SER A 165 -9.70 6.11 -10.28
N ASP A 166 -9.49 5.03 -11.04
CA ASP A 166 -10.53 4.01 -11.27
C ASP A 166 -10.88 3.24 -9.99
N ILE A 167 -9.91 3.08 -9.07
CA ILE A 167 -10.14 2.61 -7.70
C ILE A 167 -11.05 3.58 -6.93
N GLY A 168 -10.84 4.88 -7.06
CA GLY A 168 -11.65 5.90 -6.41
C GLY A 168 -13.11 5.92 -6.87
N LYS A 169 -13.34 5.75 -8.18
CA LYS A 169 -14.69 5.57 -8.76
C LYS A 169 -15.35 4.29 -8.26
N LEU A 170 -14.62 3.19 -8.19
CA LEU A 170 -15.13 1.92 -7.65
C LEU A 170 -15.55 2.07 -6.18
N LEU A 171 -14.68 2.66 -5.34
CA LEU A 171 -14.95 2.90 -3.92
C LEU A 171 -16.19 3.77 -3.70
N LEU A 172 -16.46 4.75 -4.56
CA LEU A 172 -17.71 5.56 -4.50
C LEU A 172 -18.97 4.75 -4.75
N THR A 173 -18.92 3.76 -5.66
CA THR A 173 -20.11 2.95 -6.00
C THR A 173 -20.39 1.83 -5.02
N LYS A 174 -19.39 1.39 -4.24
CA LYS A 174 -19.45 0.20 -3.38
C LYS A 174 -19.21 0.47 -1.89
N SER A 175 -18.65 1.62 -1.52
CA SER A 175 -18.43 2.01 -0.12
C SER A 175 -18.96 3.42 0.13
N PHE A 176 -20.18 3.49 0.66
CA PHE A 176 -20.79 4.74 1.05
C PHE A 176 -20.13 5.25 2.34
N LEU A 177 -19.54 6.45 2.27
CA LEU A 177 -19.39 7.45 3.34
C LEU A 177 -18.01 7.69 4.01
N SER A 178 -16.95 6.95 3.73
CA SER A 178 -15.60 7.37 4.17
C SER A 178 -14.49 6.54 3.52
N PRO A 179 -13.31 7.14 3.27
CA PRO A 179 -12.13 6.41 2.83
C PRO A 179 -11.80 5.27 3.82
N PRO A 180 -11.48 4.06 3.34
CA PRO A 180 -11.10 2.95 4.21
C PRO A 180 -9.78 3.19 4.93
N ASP A 181 -9.68 2.71 6.17
CA ASP A 181 -8.46 2.74 6.96
C ASP A 181 -7.42 1.76 6.41
N ILE A 182 -7.87 0.55 6.05
CA ILE A 182 -7.01 -0.49 5.47
C ILE A 182 -7.69 -1.13 4.26
N VAL A 183 -6.96 -1.24 3.16
CA VAL A 183 -7.36 -1.95 1.95
C VAL A 183 -6.38 -3.07 1.66
N PHE A 184 -6.90 -4.24 1.32
CA PHE A 184 -6.14 -5.35 0.73
C PHE A 184 -6.67 -5.62 -0.68
N ASP A 185 -5.79 -5.84 -1.65
CA ASP A 185 -6.20 -6.03 -3.04
C ASP A 185 -6.99 -7.32 -3.29
N GLY A 186 -6.79 -8.35 -2.47
CA GLY A 186 -7.47 -9.63 -2.59
C GLY A 186 -6.93 -10.57 -3.66
N ILE A 187 -5.77 -10.28 -4.29
CA ILE A 187 -5.23 -11.15 -5.34
C ILE A 187 -4.50 -12.34 -4.70
N GLU A 188 -5.00 -13.55 -4.96
CA GLU A 188 -4.46 -14.79 -4.41
C GLU A 188 -3.06 -15.13 -4.97
N ASN A 189 -2.18 -15.70 -4.12
CA ASN A 189 -0.97 -16.36 -4.63
C ASN A 189 -1.31 -17.82 -4.95
N PRO A 190 -1.08 -18.29 -6.17
CA PRO A 190 -1.13 -19.73 -6.43
C PRO A 190 -0.02 -20.49 -5.69
N LYS A 191 1.13 -19.85 -5.38
CA LYS A 191 2.29 -20.50 -4.74
C LYS A 191 2.29 -20.42 -3.21
N GLN A 192 1.49 -19.55 -2.62
CA GLN A 192 1.46 -19.26 -1.18
C GLN A 192 0.06 -18.81 -0.75
N LYS A 193 -0.76 -19.77 -0.32
CA LYS A 193 -2.14 -19.48 0.10
C LYS A 193 -2.22 -18.66 1.40
N GLU A 194 -1.34 -18.94 2.37
CA GLU A 194 -1.29 -18.19 3.62
C GLU A 194 -0.31 -17.01 3.50
N ARG A 195 -0.86 -15.79 3.55
CA ARG A 195 -0.08 -14.55 3.44
C ARG A 195 0.49 -14.04 4.76
N ALA A 196 0.01 -14.57 5.89
CA ALA A 196 0.34 -14.07 7.22
C ALA A 196 0.20 -12.52 7.35
N ILE A 197 -0.87 -11.97 6.78
CA ILE A 197 -1.27 -10.58 7.02
C ILE A 197 -2.03 -10.56 8.36
N CYS A 198 -1.58 -9.71 9.26
CA CYS A 198 -1.97 -9.67 10.66
C CYS A 198 -2.36 -8.23 11.01
N ILE A 199 -3.61 -7.99 11.35
CA ILE A 199 -4.14 -6.69 11.75
C ILE A 199 -4.61 -6.79 13.20
N ASP A 200 -4.04 -5.96 14.08
CA ASP A 200 -4.36 -5.86 15.51
C ASP A 200 -4.45 -4.39 15.93
N GLU A 201 -5.46 -3.70 15.39
CA GLU A 201 -5.70 -2.29 15.66
C GLU A 201 -6.56 -2.05 16.89
N LYS A 202 -6.26 -0.96 17.60
CA LYS A 202 -7.05 -0.55 18.77
C LYS A 202 -8.22 0.32 18.32
N GLY A 203 -9.42 -0.25 18.37
CA GLY A 203 -10.67 0.46 18.07
C GLY A 203 -11.31 0.02 16.75
N PRO A 204 -12.47 0.59 16.39
CA PRO A 204 -13.11 0.26 15.13
C PRO A 204 -12.27 0.79 13.96
N ILE A 205 -11.98 -0.07 13.00
CA ILE A 205 -11.38 0.31 11.73
C ILE A 205 -12.29 -0.10 10.57
N THR A 206 -12.17 0.62 9.46
CA THR A 206 -12.80 0.30 8.19
C THR A 206 -11.83 -0.48 7.31
N PHE A 207 -12.14 -1.76 7.11
CA PHE A 207 -11.35 -2.66 6.26
C PHE A 207 -12.10 -2.97 4.95
N ILE A 208 -11.36 -3.07 3.85
CA ILE A 208 -11.89 -3.54 2.56
C ILE A 208 -10.89 -4.52 1.94
N ASN A 209 -11.35 -5.74 1.66
CA ASN A 209 -10.73 -6.62 0.69
C ASN A 209 -11.41 -6.40 -0.67
N LEU A 210 -10.62 -5.99 -1.65
CA LEU A 210 -11.13 -5.55 -2.96
C LEU A 210 -11.61 -6.70 -3.84
N ASP A 211 -11.07 -7.91 -3.72
CA ASP A 211 -11.32 -8.99 -4.69
C ASP A 211 -10.94 -8.56 -6.14
N ALA A 212 -9.77 -7.92 -6.28
CA ALA A 212 -9.36 -7.28 -7.53
C ALA A 212 -9.22 -8.27 -8.70
N ALA A 213 -8.82 -9.51 -8.43
CA ALA A 213 -8.70 -10.56 -9.46
C ALA A 213 -10.05 -10.94 -10.10
N ASN A 214 -11.18 -10.64 -9.45
CA ASN A 214 -12.52 -10.99 -9.92
C ASN A 214 -13.36 -9.74 -10.24
N ASP A 215 -12.74 -8.63 -10.67
CA ASP A 215 -13.40 -7.35 -10.97
C ASP A 215 -14.20 -6.79 -9.79
N PHE A 216 -13.72 -7.00 -8.57
CA PHE A 216 -14.34 -6.49 -7.34
C PHE A 216 -15.74 -7.04 -7.06
N LYS A 217 -16.11 -8.16 -7.69
CA LYS A 217 -17.45 -8.78 -7.57
C LYS A 217 -17.78 -9.21 -6.15
N SER A 218 -16.78 -9.68 -5.39
CA SER A 218 -16.94 -10.18 -4.02
C SER A 218 -16.22 -9.30 -2.99
N LEU A 219 -16.20 -7.98 -3.21
CA LEU A 219 -15.64 -7.03 -2.26
C LEU A 219 -16.17 -7.29 -0.85
N SER A 220 -15.26 -7.46 0.10
CA SER A 220 -15.58 -7.80 1.49
C SER A 220 -15.12 -6.71 2.45
N LYS A 221 -15.95 -6.43 3.45
CA LYS A 221 -15.59 -5.59 4.61
C LYS A 221 -15.25 -6.44 5.84
N ASP A 222 -15.24 -7.75 5.68
CA ASP A 222 -14.93 -8.68 6.76
C ASP A 222 -13.42 -8.77 6.98
N ILE A 223 -13.00 -8.36 8.18
CA ILE A 223 -11.60 -8.38 8.61
C ILE A 223 -11.21 -9.71 9.29
N GLN A 224 -12.16 -10.60 9.62
CA GLN A 224 -11.91 -11.72 10.54
C GLN A 224 -10.75 -12.64 10.09
N SER A 225 -10.55 -12.84 8.79
CA SER A 225 -9.43 -13.64 8.27
C SER A 225 -8.05 -12.99 8.40
N PHE A 226 -8.00 -11.69 8.70
CA PHE A 226 -6.79 -10.88 8.85
C PHE A 226 -6.49 -10.51 10.31
N VAL A 227 -7.43 -10.77 11.24
CA VAL A 227 -7.20 -10.53 12.67
C VAL A 227 -6.06 -11.42 13.15
N CYS A 228 -5.10 -10.82 13.83
CA CYS A 228 -3.95 -11.53 14.36
C CYS A 228 -4.36 -12.72 15.24
N LYS A 229 -3.95 -13.93 14.85
CA LYS A 229 -4.08 -15.10 15.71
C LYS A 229 -3.19 -14.90 16.92
N LYS A 230 -3.76 -14.88 18.14
CA LYS A 230 -2.96 -14.88 19.38
C LYS A 230 -1.98 -16.04 19.30
N LYS A 231 -0.67 -15.77 19.35
CA LYS A 231 0.31 -16.82 19.61
C LYS A 231 -0.05 -17.37 20.99
N SER A 232 -0.51 -18.63 21.03
CA SER A 232 -0.59 -19.37 22.29
C SER A 232 0.78 -19.26 22.94
N ALA A 233 0.85 -18.65 24.12
CA ALA A 233 2.08 -18.59 24.88
C ALA A 233 2.52 -20.03 25.14
N SER A 234 3.52 -20.50 24.39
CA SER A 234 4.28 -21.68 24.75
C SER A 234 5.00 -21.32 26.03
N ILE A 235 4.44 -21.75 27.16
CA ILE A 235 5.14 -21.75 28.43
C ILE A 235 6.39 -22.60 28.21
N GLN A 236 7.54 -22.01 28.55
CA GLN A 236 8.88 -22.58 28.53
C GLN A 236 8.94 -23.97 29.16
#